data_AF-F0H218-F1
#
_entry.id   AF-F0H218-F1
#
_cell.length_a   1.000
_cell.length_b   1.000
_cell.length_c   1.000
_cell.angle_alpha   90.00
_cell.angle_beta   90.00
_cell.angle_gamma   90.00
#
_symmetry.space_group_name_H-M   'P 1'
#
loop_
_entity.id
_entity.type
_entity.pdbx_description
1 polymer ?
#
loop_
_entity_poly.entity_id
_entity_poly.type
_entity_poly.pdbx_seq_one_letter_code
_entity_poly.pdbx_strand_id
1 'polypeptide(L)'
;MKLKNKALLTSALILALAFSGVNSVKASDDISSDSSLESTEKDSKNQDNAEALKEDIKEKDPVYCWINLYVKNRRVKDWLKDGSYYRIEGGNTNQLDSYGYDYEKIEIRDNLIPGKKQKIEILDGKEGNVYAEGEVNLIADAKYGHKMDLEITPKIPIKTRKMTLNFKDKALKEDRYLTYNMSDKYYIFVDGKFVGEYNKDKMRNNSFKDFEYETGKKFKIEFRRSNKSDSELLASIEDEMPKDGVMVDSKSMNVYLKLPTDSKEDKKDSEKGSETTASSGEKKVKKLVKLLMVQK
;
A
#
# COMPACT_ATOMS: atom_id res chain seq x y z
N MET A 1 -0.57 47.60 16.50
CA MET A 1 -1.99 47.81 16.90
C MET A 1 -2.84 47.59 15.66
N LYS A 2 -3.79 46.67 15.54
CA LYS A 2 -4.78 46.17 16.51
C LYS A 2 -5.03 44.66 16.35
N LEU A 3 -5.07 43.97 17.49
CA LEU A 3 -5.70 42.67 17.73
C LEU A 3 -7.22 42.82 17.85
N LYS A 4 -7.97 41.82 17.35
CA LYS A 4 -9.28 41.32 17.81
C LYS A 4 -9.38 39.88 17.27
N ASN A 5 -9.22 38.76 17.98
CA ASN A 5 -9.54 38.27 19.33
C ASN A 5 -10.99 37.76 19.51
N LYS A 6 -11.08 36.50 19.99
CA LYS A 6 -12.19 35.72 20.63
C LYS A 6 -13.06 34.85 19.70
N ALA A 7 -13.46 33.61 20.03
CA ALA A 7 -13.32 32.68 21.17
C ALA A 7 -13.77 31.26 20.68
N LEU A 8 -13.18 30.11 21.04
CA LEU A 8 -13.13 29.34 22.30
C LEU A 8 -14.42 28.51 22.60
N LEU A 9 -14.26 27.17 22.62
CA LEU A 9 -15.11 26.14 23.25
C LEU A 9 -14.27 24.83 23.26
N THR A 10 -13.45 24.53 24.27
CA THR A 10 -13.71 23.76 25.51
C THR A 10 -14.66 22.56 25.40
N SER A 11 -14.09 21.37 25.56
CA SER A 11 -14.71 20.26 26.31
C SER A 11 -13.61 19.40 26.92
N ALA A 12 -13.54 19.42 28.26
CA ALA A 12 -12.75 18.52 29.08
C ALA A 12 -13.45 17.17 29.22
N LEU A 13 -12.68 16.09 29.32
CA LEU A 13 -13.12 14.86 29.99
C LEU A 13 -12.02 14.38 30.91
N ILE A 14 -12.34 14.31 32.19
CA ILE A 14 -11.56 13.71 33.27
C ILE A 14 -12.10 12.29 33.46
N LEU A 15 -11.22 11.29 33.59
CA LEU A 15 -11.45 10.20 34.54
C LEU A 15 -10.11 9.74 35.12
N ALA A 16 -9.99 9.94 36.43
CA ALA A 16 -8.96 9.35 37.27
C ALA A 16 -9.32 7.90 37.61
N LEU A 17 -8.32 7.06 37.88
CA LEU A 17 -8.34 6.12 39.00
C LEU A 17 -6.90 5.71 39.33
N ALA A 18 -6.47 6.11 40.53
CA ALA A 18 -5.31 5.59 41.22
C ALA A 18 -5.66 4.24 41.87
N PHE A 19 -4.71 3.30 41.89
CA PHE A 19 -4.46 2.49 43.07
C PHE A 19 -2.96 2.15 43.12
N SER A 20 -2.31 2.79 44.08
CA SER A 20 -1.08 2.34 44.71
C SER A 20 -1.37 1.08 45.54
N GLY A 21 -0.69 -0.02 45.23
CA GLY A 21 -0.51 -1.16 46.13
C GLY A 21 0.97 -1.29 46.46
N VAL A 22 1.41 -0.52 47.45
CA VAL A 22 2.70 -0.68 48.12
C VAL A 22 2.60 -1.91 49.01
N ASN A 23 3.55 -2.85 48.93
CA ASN A 23 3.89 -3.67 50.10
C ASN A 23 5.28 -3.29 50.59
N SER A 24 5.26 -2.73 51.80
CA SER A 24 6.40 -2.29 52.59
C SER A 24 7.18 -3.47 53.17
N VAL A 25 8.42 -3.19 53.49
CA VAL A 25 9.42 -4.05 54.13
C VAL A 25 9.30 -4.01 55.66
N LYS A 26 9.50 -5.20 56.28
CA LYS A 26 9.99 -5.57 57.64
C LYS A 26 9.46 -4.93 58.92
N ALA A 27 9.14 -5.81 59.89
CA ALA A 27 9.63 -5.95 61.28
C ALA A 27 8.57 -6.77 62.07
N SER A 28 8.79 -7.43 63.20
CA SER A 28 9.86 -8.21 63.84
C SER A 28 9.18 -8.84 65.09
N ASP A 29 9.80 -9.89 65.63
CA ASP A 29 9.77 -10.32 67.03
C ASP A 29 8.52 -11.02 67.65
N ASP A 30 8.76 -12.31 67.96
CA ASP A 30 8.81 -12.88 69.31
C ASP A 30 7.69 -13.79 69.89
N ILE A 31 8.17 -14.99 70.28
CA ILE A 31 7.97 -15.72 71.55
C ILE A 31 6.93 -16.86 71.65
N SER A 32 7.50 -18.07 71.80
CA SER A 32 7.12 -19.23 72.67
C SER A 32 5.77 -19.93 72.45
N SER A 33 5.53 -21.21 72.72
CA SER A 33 6.28 -22.33 73.31
C SER A 33 5.40 -23.57 73.15
N ASP A 34 6.03 -24.70 72.85
CA ASP A 34 5.81 -26.04 73.43
C ASP A 34 4.38 -26.48 73.84
N SER A 35 3.85 -27.51 73.18
CA SER A 35 3.45 -28.75 73.87
C SER A 35 3.02 -29.85 72.89
N SER A 36 3.54 -31.02 73.20
CA SER A 36 3.27 -32.34 72.65
C SER A 36 1.79 -32.76 72.76
N LEU A 37 1.33 -33.58 71.80
CA LEU A 37 0.46 -34.73 72.05
C LEU A 37 0.37 -35.59 70.78
N GLU A 38 0.96 -36.78 70.86
CA GLU A 38 0.64 -37.92 69.98
C GLU A 38 -0.83 -38.32 70.16
N SER A 39 -1.53 -38.62 69.07
CA SER A 39 -2.39 -39.83 68.98
C SER A 39 -3.00 -40.02 67.58
N THR A 40 -2.59 -41.12 66.96
CA THR A 40 -3.38 -42.09 66.17
C THR A 40 -4.23 -41.66 64.96
N GLU A 41 -3.77 -42.20 63.82
CA GLU A 41 -4.52 -42.93 62.78
C GLU A 41 -5.57 -42.22 61.89
N LYS A 42 -5.28 -42.34 60.57
CA LYS A 42 -6.20 -42.57 59.44
C LYS A 42 -7.21 -41.46 59.10
N ASP A 43 -6.96 -40.74 58.00
CA ASP A 43 -7.38 -41.18 56.66
C ASP A 43 -7.37 -40.02 55.64
N SER A 44 -7.00 -40.41 54.41
CA SER A 44 -7.40 -39.81 53.13
C SER A 44 -6.80 -38.45 52.69
N LYS A 45 -5.75 -38.58 51.87
CA LYS A 45 -5.62 -38.01 50.52
C LYS A 45 -6.47 -36.76 50.21
N ASN A 46 -5.80 -35.61 50.09
CA ASN A 46 -5.88 -34.72 48.92
C ASN A 46 -5.06 -33.45 49.18
N GLN A 47 -3.77 -33.47 48.90
CA GLN A 47 -3.01 -32.21 48.87
C GLN A 47 -1.85 -32.17 47.86
N ASP A 48 -1.84 -33.04 46.85
CA ASP A 48 -0.77 -33.07 45.83
C ASP A 48 -1.30 -32.96 44.39
N ASN A 49 -2.24 -32.03 44.11
CA ASN A 49 -2.69 -31.85 42.72
C ASN A 49 -3.09 -30.42 42.31
N ALA A 50 -2.57 -29.40 42.99
CA ALA A 50 -2.69 -28.01 42.54
C ALA A 50 -1.40 -27.46 41.89
N GLU A 51 -0.32 -28.24 41.84
CA GLU A 51 0.98 -27.82 41.27
C GLU A 51 1.32 -28.45 39.90
N ALA A 52 0.48 -29.34 39.37
CA ALA A 52 0.78 -30.07 38.12
C ALA A 52 0.26 -29.40 36.82
N LEU A 53 -0.21 -28.14 36.85
CA LEU A 53 -0.68 -27.43 35.64
C LEU A 53 -0.18 -25.98 35.55
N LYS A 54 1.03 -25.73 36.03
CA LYS A 54 1.89 -24.75 35.37
C LYS A 54 2.88 -25.55 34.55
N GLU A 55 2.44 -26.04 33.39
CA GLU A 55 3.41 -26.24 32.32
C GLU A 55 4.10 -24.88 32.18
N ASP A 56 5.34 -24.78 32.64
CA ASP A 56 6.28 -23.79 32.16
C ASP A 56 6.18 -23.86 30.65
N ILE A 57 5.42 -22.95 30.04
CA ILE A 57 5.47 -22.70 28.62
C ILE A 57 6.89 -22.20 28.41
N LYS A 58 7.83 -23.14 28.24
CA LYS A 58 9.20 -22.82 27.85
C LYS A 58 9.03 -22.01 26.59
N GLU A 59 9.36 -20.74 26.70
CA GLU A 59 9.36 -19.84 25.58
C GLU A 59 10.24 -20.50 24.51
N LYS A 60 9.61 -20.87 23.39
CA LYS A 60 10.32 -21.57 22.33
C LYS A 60 11.41 -20.65 21.81
N ASP A 61 12.59 -21.22 21.58
CA ASP A 61 13.69 -20.47 21.00
C ASP A 61 13.26 -19.83 19.67
N PRO A 62 13.66 -18.58 19.40
CA PRO A 62 13.38 -17.94 18.13
C PRO A 62 13.91 -18.76 16.95
N VAL A 63 13.12 -18.83 15.89
CA VAL A 63 13.44 -19.57 14.66
C VAL A 63 13.61 -18.61 13.50
N TYR A 64 14.71 -18.78 12.78
CA TYR A 64 15.00 -18.00 11.58
C TYR A 64 13.99 -18.29 10.46
N CYS A 65 13.33 -17.25 9.94
CA CYS A 65 12.26 -17.36 8.94
C CYS A 65 12.52 -16.44 7.74
N TRP A 66 11.96 -16.79 6.58
CA TRP A 66 11.83 -15.92 5.41
C TRP A 66 10.38 -15.43 5.32
N ILE A 67 10.19 -14.12 5.32
CA ILE A 67 8.87 -13.50 5.42
C ILE A 67 8.68 -12.61 4.21
N ASN A 68 7.70 -12.92 3.37
CA ASN A 68 7.32 -12.08 2.24
C ASN A 68 6.25 -11.09 2.68
N LEU A 69 6.65 -9.84 2.88
CA LEU A 69 5.73 -8.75 3.21
C LEU A 69 5.00 -8.28 1.95
N TYR A 70 3.70 -8.05 2.06
CA TYR A 70 2.91 -7.50 0.96
C TYR A 70 1.76 -6.65 1.47
N VAL A 71 1.28 -5.73 0.63
CA VAL A 71 -0.01 -5.06 0.85
C VAL A 71 -0.96 -5.57 -0.21
N LYS A 72 -2.14 -6.04 0.19
CA LYS A 72 -3.10 -6.64 -0.73
C LYS A 72 -3.42 -5.70 -1.90
N ASN A 73 -3.34 -6.26 -3.10
CA ASN A 73 -3.56 -5.58 -4.37
C ASN A 73 -2.69 -4.32 -4.58
N ARG A 74 -1.45 -4.31 -4.06
CA ARG A 74 -0.48 -3.25 -4.31
C ARG A 74 0.90 -3.81 -4.64
N ARG A 75 1.61 -3.09 -5.52
CA ARG A 75 3.05 -3.32 -5.74
C ARG A 75 3.83 -2.67 -4.61
N VAL A 76 5.01 -3.21 -4.30
CA VAL A 76 5.91 -2.71 -3.25
C VAL A 76 6.14 -1.21 -3.37
N LYS A 77 6.46 -0.69 -4.57
CA LYS A 77 6.69 0.75 -4.79
C LYS A 77 5.51 1.67 -4.49
N ASP A 78 4.30 1.13 -4.54
CA ASP A 78 3.10 1.96 -4.36
C ASP A 78 2.93 2.25 -2.86
N TRP A 79 3.40 1.39 -1.95
CA TRP A 79 3.22 1.55 -0.50
C TRP A 79 4.52 1.71 0.31
N LEU A 80 5.65 1.18 -0.17
CA LEU A 80 6.94 1.25 0.51
C LEU A 80 7.61 2.60 0.23
N LYS A 81 7.86 3.36 1.29
CA LYS A 81 8.59 4.64 1.20
C LYS A 81 10.10 4.39 1.11
N ASP A 82 10.81 5.26 0.40
CA ASP A 82 12.27 5.24 0.36
C ASP A 82 12.88 5.33 1.77
N GLY A 83 13.84 4.46 2.07
CA GLY A 83 14.51 4.39 3.37
C GLY A 83 13.67 3.81 4.50
N SER A 84 12.58 3.09 4.20
CA SER A 84 11.74 2.49 5.24
C SER A 84 12.49 1.44 6.06
N TYR A 85 12.04 1.26 7.30
CA TYR A 85 12.49 0.20 8.21
C TYR A 85 11.32 -0.68 8.61
N TYR A 86 11.61 -1.89 9.06
CA TYR A 86 10.63 -2.74 9.74
C TYR A 86 11.11 -3.07 11.16
N ARG A 87 10.15 -3.33 12.05
CA ARG A 87 10.38 -3.81 13.41
C ARG A 87 9.35 -4.88 13.74
N ILE A 88 9.81 -6.04 14.17
CA ILE A 88 8.97 -7.10 14.74
C ILE A 88 9.08 -7.02 16.26
N GLU A 89 7.97 -7.19 16.95
CA GLU A 89 7.90 -7.19 18.41
C GLU A 89 8.92 -8.16 19.04
N GLY A 90 9.76 -7.65 19.94
CA GLY A 90 10.86 -8.39 20.56
C GLY A 90 12.16 -8.44 19.74
N GLY A 91 12.18 -7.83 18.55
CA GLY A 91 13.33 -7.81 17.64
C GLY A 91 13.97 -6.43 17.44
N ASN A 92 14.99 -6.40 16.58
CA ASN A 92 15.68 -5.18 16.17
C ASN A 92 14.89 -4.43 15.08
N THR A 93 15.24 -3.16 14.88
CA THR A 93 14.77 -2.39 13.73
C THR A 93 15.75 -2.58 12.57
N ASN A 94 15.24 -3.03 11.42
CA ASN A 94 16.05 -3.38 10.26
C ASN A 94 15.57 -2.59 9.03
N GLN A 95 16.49 -2.20 8.16
CA GLN A 95 16.15 -1.47 6.95
C GLN A 95 15.46 -2.39 5.93
N LEU A 96 14.47 -1.87 5.22
CA LEU A 96 13.87 -2.52 4.06
C LEU A 96 14.63 -2.09 2.81
N ASP A 97 15.23 -3.06 2.13
CA ASP A 97 15.91 -2.84 0.85
C ASP A 97 14.90 -2.63 -0.28
N SER A 98 14.95 -1.50 -0.97
CA SER A 98 14.03 -1.14 -2.05
C SER A 98 14.45 -1.66 -3.44
N TYR A 99 15.04 -2.85 -3.53
CA TYR A 99 15.47 -3.39 -4.83
C TYR A 99 14.28 -3.93 -5.64
N GLY A 100 14.04 -3.33 -6.82
CA GLY A 100 13.06 -3.81 -7.79
C GLY A 100 11.62 -3.42 -7.45
N TYR A 101 11.22 -2.22 -7.88
CA TYR A 101 9.95 -1.58 -7.52
C TYR A 101 8.67 -2.24 -8.07
N ASP A 102 8.77 -3.21 -8.98
CA ASP A 102 7.60 -3.79 -9.67
C ASP A 102 7.14 -5.14 -9.10
N TYR A 103 7.69 -5.59 -7.96
CA TYR A 103 7.23 -6.80 -7.27
C TYR A 103 5.99 -6.56 -6.40
N GLU A 104 5.24 -7.63 -6.12
CA GLU A 104 4.10 -7.63 -5.20
C GLU A 104 4.52 -7.78 -3.74
N LYS A 105 5.68 -8.42 -3.51
CA LYS A 105 6.17 -8.77 -2.19
C LYS A 105 7.64 -8.40 -2.04
N ILE A 106 8.05 -8.12 -0.80
CA ILE A 106 9.44 -7.93 -0.40
C ILE A 106 9.81 -9.01 0.63
N GLU A 107 10.89 -9.74 0.40
CA GLU A 107 11.38 -10.76 1.34
C GLU A 107 12.21 -10.06 2.44
N ILE A 108 11.87 -10.33 3.71
CA ILE A 108 12.71 -10.05 4.86
C ILE A 108 13.10 -11.37 5.54
N ARG A 109 14.11 -11.31 6.41
CA ARG A 109 14.57 -12.46 7.17
C ARG A 109 14.76 -12.06 8.62
N ASP A 110 14.08 -12.76 9.52
CA ASP A 110 14.10 -12.46 10.95
C ASP A 110 13.88 -13.72 11.80
N ASN A 111 14.21 -13.63 13.08
CA ASN A 111 13.96 -14.66 14.07
C ASN A 111 12.60 -14.42 14.73
N LEU A 112 11.72 -15.42 14.66
CA LEU A 112 10.35 -15.34 15.14
C LEU A 112 10.10 -16.40 16.22
N ILE A 113 9.21 -16.12 17.17
CA ILE A 113 8.89 -17.07 18.25
C ILE A 113 7.74 -17.98 17.79
N PRO A 114 7.95 -19.30 17.61
CA PRO A 114 6.90 -20.19 17.13
C PRO A 114 5.69 -20.24 18.07
N GLY A 115 4.49 -20.17 17.52
CA GLY A 115 3.24 -20.25 18.27
C GLY A 115 2.87 -18.95 19.00
N LYS A 116 3.65 -17.89 18.88
CA LYS A 116 3.31 -16.55 19.39
C LYS A 116 2.85 -15.64 18.26
N LYS A 117 1.88 -14.79 18.59
CA LYS A 117 1.52 -13.64 17.77
C LYS A 117 2.50 -12.52 18.05
N GLN A 118 3.06 -11.92 17.00
CA GLN A 118 3.97 -10.78 17.13
C GLN A 118 3.52 -9.66 16.21
N LYS A 119 3.52 -8.43 16.68
CA LYS A 119 3.25 -7.28 15.82
C LYS A 119 4.45 -7.00 14.92
N ILE A 120 4.20 -6.66 13.65
CA ILE A 120 5.19 -6.01 12.78
C ILE A 120 4.76 -4.58 12.47
N GLU A 121 5.72 -3.68 12.46
CA GLU A 121 5.53 -2.27 12.12
C GLU A 121 6.50 -1.87 11.01
N ILE A 122 5.99 -1.07 10.06
CA ILE A 122 6.80 -0.44 9.01
C ILE A 122 6.90 1.05 9.32
N LEU A 123 8.14 1.52 9.44
CA LEU A 123 8.50 2.87 9.87
C LEU A 123 9.07 3.64 8.69
N ASP A 124 8.76 4.93 8.60
CA ASP A 124 9.40 5.78 7.58
C ASP A 124 10.84 6.11 7.97
N GLY A 125 11.71 6.29 6.97
CA GLY A 125 13.13 6.59 7.21
C GLY A 125 13.46 8.04 7.57
N LYS A 126 12.48 8.95 7.59
CA LYS A 126 12.71 10.39 7.82
C LYS A 126 12.45 10.77 9.28
N GLU A 127 11.30 10.37 9.79
CA GLU A 127 10.75 10.70 11.10
C GLU A 127 10.63 9.45 11.99
N GLY A 128 10.75 8.23 11.43
CA GLY A 128 10.58 6.99 12.18
C GLY A 128 9.13 6.68 12.53
N ASN A 129 8.16 7.34 11.89
CA ASN A 129 6.75 7.14 12.20
C ASN A 129 6.23 5.84 11.59
N VAL A 130 5.48 5.06 12.37
CA VAL A 130 4.82 3.84 11.91
C VAL A 130 3.70 4.19 10.95
N TYR A 131 3.82 3.80 9.68
CA TYR A 131 2.83 4.08 8.64
C TYR A 131 2.13 2.84 8.09
N ALA A 132 2.61 1.64 8.42
CA ALA A 132 1.93 0.39 8.10
C ALA A 132 2.21 -0.67 9.18
N GLU A 133 1.30 -1.61 9.36
CA GLU A 133 1.40 -2.64 10.41
C GLU A 133 0.79 -3.97 9.98
N GLY A 134 1.19 -5.05 10.64
CA GLY A 134 0.67 -6.40 10.41
C GLY A 134 0.81 -7.28 11.64
N GLU A 135 0.27 -8.50 11.56
CA GLU A 135 0.35 -9.50 12.63
C GLU A 135 1.04 -10.76 12.13
N VAL A 136 2.23 -11.03 12.66
CA VAL A 136 2.97 -12.26 12.42
C VAL A 136 2.33 -13.38 13.23
N ASN A 137 1.89 -14.42 12.52
CA ASN A 137 1.33 -15.63 13.10
C ASN A 137 2.18 -16.83 12.68
N LEU A 138 3.26 -17.10 13.43
CA LEU A 138 4.13 -18.24 13.16
C LEU A 138 3.55 -19.52 13.77
N ILE A 139 3.43 -20.57 12.96
CA ILE A 139 2.95 -21.89 13.42
C ILE A 139 3.87 -22.47 14.49
N ALA A 140 3.30 -23.18 15.46
CA ALA A 140 4.03 -23.66 16.64
C ALA A 140 5.15 -24.66 16.33
N ASP A 141 5.08 -25.37 15.21
CA ASP A 141 6.03 -26.38 14.74
C ASP A 141 6.99 -25.86 13.66
N ALA A 142 7.04 -24.53 13.44
CA ALA A 142 7.95 -23.91 12.50
C ALA A 142 9.42 -24.28 12.78
N LYS A 143 10.18 -24.49 11.70
CA LYS A 143 11.59 -24.87 11.72
C LYS A 143 12.44 -23.82 11.02
N TYR A 144 13.76 -23.90 11.19
CA TYR A 144 14.71 -23.03 10.51
C TYR A 144 14.42 -22.93 9.01
N GLY A 145 14.35 -21.71 8.50
CA GLY A 145 14.06 -21.42 7.09
C GLY A 145 12.57 -21.50 6.74
N HIS A 146 11.66 -21.51 7.72
CA HIS A 146 10.22 -21.46 7.47
C HIS A 146 9.89 -20.22 6.62
N LYS A 147 9.08 -20.41 5.58
CA LYS A 147 8.64 -19.34 4.69
C LYS A 147 7.19 -18.99 4.95
N MET A 148 6.87 -17.71 5.03
CA MET A 148 5.50 -17.24 5.16
C MET A 148 5.25 -15.98 4.34
N ASP A 149 3.99 -15.78 3.95
CA ASP A 149 3.50 -14.52 3.41
C ASP A 149 2.81 -13.74 4.52
N LEU A 150 3.08 -12.44 4.61
CA LEU A 150 2.54 -11.57 5.64
C LEU A 150 1.91 -10.33 5.01
N GLU A 151 0.60 -10.18 5.20
CA GLU A 151 -0.10 -8.97 4.80
C GLU A 151 0.19 -7.84 5.78
N ILE A 152 0.56 -6.68 5.24
CA ILE A 152 0.73 -5.42 5.94
C ILE A 152 -0.42 -4.49 5.52
N THR A 153 -0.95 -3.74 6.48
CA THR A 153 -2.00 -2.75 6.28
C THR A 153 -1.44 -1.33 6.47
N PRO A 154 -1.36 -0.52 5.41
CA PRO A 154 -1.03 0.90 5.54
C PRO A 154 -2.10 1.64 6.35
N LYS A 155 -1.68 2.52 7.25
CA LYS A 155 -2.59 3.35 8.06
C LYS A 155 -3.30 4.43 7.26
N ILE A 156 -2.69 4.86 6.16
CA ILE A 156 -3.19 5.93 5.31
C ILE A 156 -3.34 5.40 3.88
N PRO A 157 -4.55 5.43 3.30
CA PRO A 157 -4.78 5.11 1.90
C PRO A 157 -3.97 6.02 0.97
N ILE A 158 -3.58 5.52 -0.20
CA ILE A 158 -2.90 6.32 -1.20
C ILE A 158 -3.93 7.22 -1.88
N LYS A 159 -3.83 8.53 -1.63
CA LYS A 159 -4.75 9.52 -2.18
C LYS A 159 -4.45 9.89 -3.63
N THR A 160 -3.18 9.84 -4.03
CA THR A 160 -2.74 10.21 -5.38
C THR A 160 -1.85 9.12 -5.98
N ARG A 161 -1.93 8.93 -7.30
CA ARG A 161 -1.08 7.99 -8.03
C ARG A 161 -0.37 8.70 -9.16
N LYS A 162 0.93 8.42 -9.31
CA LYS A 162 1.78 8.94 -10.38
C LYS A 162 1.98 7.87 -11.46
N MET A 163 1.65 8.20 -12.71
CA MET A 163 1.74 7.27 -13.85
C MET A 163 2.19 7.99 -15.12
N THR A 164 2.78 7.25 -16.05
CA THR A 164 2.94 7.70 -17.43
C THR A 164 1.68 7.39 -18.22
N LEU A 165 1.03 8.40 -18.79
CA LEU A 165 -0.11 8.20 -19.69
C LEU A 165 0.41 7.93 -21.09
N ASN A 166 0.16 6.76 -21.66
CA ASN A 166 0.50 6.44 -23.05
C ASN A 166 -0.72 6.74 -23.93
N PHE A 167 -0.55 7.62 -24.90
CA PHE A 167 -1.60 8.06 -25.79
C PHE A 167 -1.88 6.99 -26.83
N LYS A 168 -3.13 6.56 -26.92
CA LYS A 168 -3.61 5.57 -27.87
C LYS A 168 -4.71 6.14 -28.76
N ASP A 169 -4.77 5.62 -29.96
CA ASP A 169 -5.94 5.76 -30.82
C ASP A 169 -7.03 4.79 -30.34
N LYS A 170 -8.26 5.27 -30.21
CA LYS A 170 -9.36 4.45 -29.66
C LYS A 170 -9.78 3.33 -30.62
N ALA A 171 -9.75 3.59 -31.92
CA ALA A 171 -10.16 2.62 -32.94
C ALA A 171 -9.05 1.62 -33.24
N LEU A 172 -7.81 2.10 -33.38
CA LEU A 172 -6.66 1.29 -33.81
C LEU A 172 -5.92 0.63 -32.65
N LYS A 173 -6.07 1.13 -31.41
CA LYS A 173 -5.31 0.72 -30.22
C LYS A 173 -3.78 0.88 -30.35
N GLU A 174 -3.34 1.60 -31.37
CA GLU A 174 -1.93 1.93 -31.61
C GLU A 174 -1.54 3.25 -30.91
N ASP A 175 -0.24 3.52 -30.85
CA ASP A 175 0.27 4.78 -30.31
C ASP A 175 -0.27 5.97 -31.12
N ARG A 176 -0.82 6.95 -30.40
CA ARG A 176 -1.31 8.18 -31.00
C ARG A 176 -0.45 9.36 -30.59
N TYR A 177 -0.10 10.18 -31.56
CA TYR A 177 0.74 11.35 -31.34
C TYR A 177 -0.13 12.60 -31.24
N LEU A 178 0.16 13.46 -30.27
CA LEU A 178 -0.46 14.77 -30.16
C LEU A 178 -0.20 15.65 -31.38
N THR A 179 1.00 15.54 -31.94
CA THR A 179 1.41 16.20 -33.20
C THR A 179 2.59 15.47 -33.82
N TYR A 180 2.70 15.59 -35.13
CA TYR A 180 3.88 15.16 -35.89
C TYR A 180 4.94 16.28 -36.00
N ASN A 181 4.61 17.56 -35.78
CA ASN A 181 5.53 18.71 -36.01
C ASN A 181 6.49 18.98 -34.85
N MET A 182 7.81 19.01 -35.10
CA MET A 182 8.88 18.98 -34.08
C MET A 182 9.03 20.19 -33.15
N SER A 183 8.35 21.31 -33.43
CA SER A 183 8.56 22.59 -32.74
C SER A 183 7.32 23.13 -32.00
N ASP A 184 6.26 22.33 -31.87
CA ASP A 184 5.05 22.84 -31.25
C ASP A 184 5.14 22.85 -29.71
N LYS A 185 4.82 24.01 -29.14
CA LYS A 185 4.63 24.23 -27.71
C LYS A 185 3.14 24.16 -27.40
N TYR A 186 2.78 23.42 -26.35
CA TYR A 186 1.40 23.28 -25.89
C TYR A 186 1.28 23.58 -24.41
N TYR A 187 0.07 23.94 -23.99
CA TYR A 187 -0.26 24.25 -22.62
C TYR A 187 -1.25 23.20 -22.13
N ILE A 188 -0.91 22.56 -21.01
CA ILE A 188 -1.68 21.47 -20.44
C ILE A 188 -2.63 22.04 -19.40
N PHE A 189 -3.89 21.67 -19.49
CA PHE A 189 -4.90 21.91 -18.49
C PHE A 189 -5.40 20.58 -17.94
N VAL A 190 -5.55 20.48 -16.62
CA VAL A 190 -6.16 19.34 -15.94
C VAL A 190 -7.40 19.85 -15.22
N ASP A 191 -8.56 19.30 -15.56
CA ASP A 191 -9.89 19.75 -15.10
C ASP A 191 -10.07 21.27 -15.20
N GLY A 192 -9.63 21.84 -16.33
CA GLY A 192 -9.72 23.27 -16.61
C GLY A 192 -8.68 24.15 -15.90
N LYS A 193 -7.80 23.59 -15.06
CA LYS A 193 -6.70 24.33 -14.42
C LYS A 193 -5.41 24.16 -15.21
N PHE A 194 -4.74 25.27 -15.51
CA PHE A 194 -3.43 25.24 -16.14
C PHE A 194 -2.40 24.57 -15.22
N VAL A 195 -1.70 23.53 -15.71
CA VAL A 195 -0.70 22.78 -14.92
C VAL A 195 0.72 22.89 -15.45
N GLY A 196 0.90 23.37 -16.68
CA GLY A 196 2.24 23.58 -17.22
C GLY A 196 2.31 23.55 -18.73
N GLU A 197 3.54 23.65 -19.22
CA GLU A 197 3.86 23.66 -20.63
C GLU A 197 4.41 22.30 -21.05
N TYR A 198 3.88 21.76 -22.14
CA TYR A 198 4.43 20.58 -22.80
C TYR A 198 5.30 21.06 -23.96
N ASN A 199 6.62 20.88 -23.84
CA ASN A 199 7.57 21.21 -24.91
C ASN A 199 8.13 19.93 -25.55
N LYS A 200 7.98 19.83 -26.88
CA LYS A 200 8.35 18.69 -27.72
C LYS A 200 9.84 18.38 -27.76
N ASP A 201 10.73 19.31 -27.42
CA ASP A 201 12.19 19.08 -27.44
C ASP A 201 12.63 17.94 -26.48
N LYS A 202 11.74 17.48 -25.60
CA LYS A 202 11.99 16.40 -24.64
C LYS A 202 11.00 15.24 -24.81
N MET A 203 11.37 14.24 -25.61
CA MET A 203 10.84 12.86 -25.62
C MET A 203 9.37 12.64 -26.05
N ARG A 204 9.19 11.76 -27.05
CA ARG A 204 7.99 10.91 -27.30
C ARG A 204 6.61 11.55 -27.03
N ASN A 205 6.11 12.26 -28.04
CA ASN A 205 4.77 12.88 -28.15
C ASN A 205 3.55 11.94 -28.07
N ASN A 206 3.76 10.67 -27.76
CA ASN A 206 2.72 9.67 -27.52
C ASN A 206 2.59 9.37 -26.01
N SER A 207 3.16 10.20 -25.13
CA SER A 207 3.01 9.99 -23.69
C SER A 207 3.12 11.26 -22.85
N PHE A 208 2.48 11.22 -21.68
CA PHE A 208 2.63 12.21 -20.61
C PHE A 208 3.17 11.52 -19.35
N LYS A 209 4.46 11.75 -19.07
CA LYS A 209 5.16 11.13 -17.93
C LYS A 209 4.78 11.78 -16.61
N ASP A 210 4.88 10.99 -15.56
CA ASP A 210 4.76 11.44 -14.17
C ASP A 210 3.47 12.22 -13.86
N PHE A 211 2.39 11.94 -14.60
CA PHE A 211 1.08 12.50 -14.34
C PHE A 211 0.57 11.97 -13.01
N GLU A 212 0.32 12.89 -12.07
CA GLU A 212 -0.17 12.57 -10.74
C GLU A 212 -1.60 13.07 -10.57
N TYR A 213 -2.48 12.18 -10.13
CA TYR A 213 -3.89 12.50 -9.94
C TYR A 213 -4.51 11.67 -8.81
N GLU A 214 -5.66 12.12 -8.30
CA GLU A 214 -6.39 11.42 -7.24
C GLU A 214 -6.85 10.02 -7.68
N THR A 215 -6.63 9.01 -6.84
CA THR A 215 -7.00 7.62 -7.14
C THR A 215 -8.52 7.46 -7.28
N GLY A 216 -8.97 6.70 -8.28
CA GLY A 216 -10.40 6.43 -8.52
C GLY A 216 -11.22 7.65 -8.99
N LYS A 217 -10.57 8.76 -9.31
CA LYS A 217 -11.23 9.97 -9.82
C LYS A 217 -11.08 10.05 -11.32
N LYS A 218 -12.14 10.55 -11.97
CA LYS A 218 -12.09 10.94 -13.38
C LYS A 218 -11.27 12.22 -13.52
N PHE A 219 -10.45 12.28 -14.54
CA PHE A 219 -9.68 13.46 -14.91
C PHE A 219 -9.97 13.82 -16.36
N LYS A 220 -9.89 15.12 -16.66
CA LYS A 220 -9.85 15.65 -18.01
C LYS A 220 -8.54 16.37 -18.25
N ILE A 221 -7.80 15.97 -19.28
CA ILE A 221 -6.61 16.69 -19.74
C ILE A 221 -6.94 17.37 -21.07
N GLU A 222 -6.61 18.64 -21.19
CA GLU A 222 -6.75 19.41 -22.42
C GLU A 222 -5.39 19.97 -22.82
N PHE A 223 -5.02 19.72 -24.08
CA PHE A 223 -3.84 20.32 -24.70
C PHE A 223 -4.30 21.51 -25.52
N ARG A 224 -3.81 22.70 -25.18
CA ARG A 224 -4.24 23.97 -25.80
C ARG A 224 -3.08 24.74 -26.40
N ARG A 225 -3.40 25.60 -27.37
CA ARG A 225 -2.41 26.42 -28.10
C ARG A 225 -1.74 27.48 -27.23
N SER A 226 -2.42 27.99 -26.19
CA SER A 226 -1.89 29.01 -25.27
C SER A 226 -2.24 28.70 -23.80
N ASN A 227 -1.68 29.46 -22.86
CA ASN A 227 -2.00 29.37 -21.44
C ASN A 227 -3.38 29.94 -21.06
N LYS A 228 -4.21 30.34 -22.04
CA LYS A 228 -5.59 30.75 -21.82
C LYS A 228 -6.55 29.57 -21.98
N SER A 229 -7.49 29.44 -21.04
CA SER A 229 -8.47 28.34 -21.00
C SER A 229 -9.47 28.33 -22.17
N ASP A 230 -9.65 29.46 -22.85
CA ASP A 230 -10.51 29.62 -24.03
C ASP A 230 -9.74 29.47 -25.36
N SER A 231 -8.43 29.27 -25.31
CA SER A 231 -7.63 29.10 -26.52
C SER A 231 -7.89 27.78 -27.22
N GLU A 232 -7.54 27.72 -28.51
CA GLU A 232 -7.75 26.55 -29.38
C GLU A 232 -7.38 25.24 -28.66
N LEU A 233 -8.38 24.34 -28.60
CA LEU A 233 -8.21 22.98 -28.12
C LEU A 233 -7.58 22.15 -29.23
N LEU A 234 -6.46 21.51 -28.92
CA LEU A 234 -5.69 20.72 -29.89
C LEU A 234 -5.91 19.22 -29.68
N ALA A 235 -6.09 18.81 -28.43
CA ALA A 235 -6.50 17.46 -28.08
C ALA A 235 -7.06 17.41 -26.66
N SER A 236 -7.78 16.34 -26.35
CA SER A 236 -8.27 16.06 -25.00
C SER A 236 -8.16 14.59 -24.63
N ILE A 237 -8.05 14.33 -23.34
CA ILE A 237 -8.14 12.99 -22.73
C ILE A 237 -9.18 13.08 -21.61
N GLU A 238 -10.07 12.10 -21.55
CA GLU A 238 -10.97 11.90 -20.41
C GLU A 238 -10.86 10.43 -20.00
N ASP A 239 -10.46 10.18 -18.76
CA ASP A 239 -10.28 8.83 -18.22
C ASP A 239 -10.40 8.83 -16.68
N GLU A 240 -10.28 7.66 -16.04
CA GLU A 240 -10.28 7.49 -14.59
C GLU A 240 -8.93 6.97 -14.10
N MET A 241 -8.35 7.64 -13.09
CA MET A 241 -7.14 7.15 -12.44
C MET A 241 -7.47 5.86 -11.70
N PRO A 242 -6.66 4.78 -11.79
CA PRO A 242 -6.92 3.54 -11.09
C PRO A 242 -7.19 3.75 -9.59
N LYS A 243 -8.21 3.05 -9.08
CA LYS A 243 -8.60 3.10 -7.66
C LYS A 243 -7.44 2.65 -6.78
N ASP A 244 -7.44 3.15 -5.55
CA ASP A 244 -6.51 2.69 -4.54
C ASP A 244 -6.69 1.18 -4.30
N GLY A 245 -5.58 0.45 -4.20
CA GLY A 245 -5.59 -1.01 -4.10
C GLY A 245 -5.99 -1.74 -5.38
N VAL A 246 -5.90 -1.11 -6.56
CA VAL A 246 -5.94 -1.83 -7.85
C VAL A 246 -4.52 -2.08 -8.35
N MET A 247 -4.19 -3.35 -8.57
CA MET A 247 -2.95 -3.78 -9.21
C MET A 247 -2.93 -3.33 -10.67
N VAL A 248 -1.82 -2.74 -11.08
CA VAL A 248 -1.59 -2.34 -12.47
C VAL A 248 -0.22 -2.86 -12.88
N ASP A 249 -0.15 -3.45 -14.07
CA ASP A 249 1.04 -4.18 -14.52
C ASP A 249 2.24 -3.29 -14.81
N SER A 250 2.02 -1.98 -15.04
CA SER A 250 3.10 -1.07 -15.42
C SER A 250 3.05 0.27 -14.70
N LYS A 251 4.13 1.04 -14.81
CA LYS A 251 4.18 2.46 -14.40
C LYS A 251 3.38 3.37 -15.34
N SER A 252 2.63 2.79 -16.28
CA SER A 252 1.90 3.53 -17.29
C SER A 252 0.45 3.06 -17.41
N MET A 253 -0.41 3.91 -17.93
CA MET A 253 -1.74 3.53 -18.36
C MET A 253 -1.96 4.00 -19.78
N ASN A 254 -2.63 3.20 -20.59
CA ASN A 254 -3.06 3.63 -21.91
C ASN A 254 -4.28 4.52 -21.74
N VAL A 255 -4.26 5.69 -22.38
CA VAL A 255 -5.37 6.63 -22.42
C VAL A 255 -5.66 7.00 -23.86
N TYR A 256 -6.92 7.30 -24.14
CA TYR A 256 -7.32 7.66 -25.50
C TYR A 256 -7.19 9.15 -25.73
N LEU A 257 -6.30 9.52 -26.66
CA LEU A 257 -6.12 10.91 -27.07
C LEU A 257 -7.16 11.22 -28.14
N LYS A 258 -8.02 12.21 -27.90
CA LYS A 258 -9.04 12.68 -28.84
C LYS A 258 -8.59 13.97 -29.51
N LEU A 259 -8.58 13.99 -30.85
CA LEU A 259 -8.32 15.19 -31.64
C LEU A 259 -9.65 15.88 -32.01
N PRO A 260 -9.69 17.21 -32.15
CA PRO A 260 -10.89 17.93 -32.61
C PRO A 260 -11.42 17.47 -33.97
N THR A 261 -10.54 16.92 -34.81
CA THR A 261 -10.85 16.39 -36.14
C THR A 261 -11.45 14.99 -36.11
N ASP A 262 -11.48 14.32 -34.95
CA ASP A 262 -12.05 12.99 -34.84
C ASP A 262 -13.54 13.02 -35.16
N SER A 263 -14.02 11.98 -35.85
CA SER A 263 -15.45 11.81 -36.06
C SER A 263 -16.16 11.82 -34.70
N LYS A 264 -17.22 12.63 -34.60
CA LYS A 264 -18.14 12.59 -33.47
C LYS A 264 -18.95 11.30 -33.57
N GLU A 265 -18.35 10.16 -33.24
CA GLU A 265 -19.13 8.95 -33.03
C GLU A 265 -19.95 9.12 -31.75
N ASP A 266 -21.19 9.57 -31.94
CA ASP A 266 -22.27 9.49 -30.97
C ASP A 266 -22.59 8.02 -30.73
N LYS A 267 -21.93 7.42 -29.74
CA LYS A 267 -22.51 6.30 -28.99
C LYS A 267 -22.33 6.52 -27.50
N LYS A 268 -23.47 6.76 -26.83
CA LYS A 268 -23.68 6.38 -25.44
C LYS A 268 -23.37 4.89 -25.32
N ASP A 269 -22.26 4.56 -24.69
CA ASP A 269 -22.10 3.27 -24.02
C ASP A 269 -21.78 3.57 -22.56
N SER A 270 -22.87 3.70 -21.79
CA SER A 270 -22.87 3.29 -20.39
C SER A 270 -22.50 1.81 -20.33
N GLU A 271 -21.58 1.47 -19.43
CA GLU A 271 -21.20 0.09 -19.04
C GLU A 271 -20.36 -0.72 -20.04
N LYS A 272 -19.03 -0.67 -19.85
CA LYS A 272 -18.28 -1.86 -19.42
C LYS A 272 -16.95 -1.44 -18.82
N GLY A 273 -16.70 -1.96 -17.62
CA GLY A 273 -15.49 -1.70 -16.85
C GLY A 273 -14.22 -1.99 -17.65
N SER A 274 -13.18 -1.24 -17.29
CA SER A 274 -11.79 -1.52 -17.64
C SER A 274 -11.50 -3.01 -17.53
N GLU A 275 -11.44 -3.71 -18.66
CA GLU A 275 -10.78 -5.00 -18.74
C GLU A 275 -9.29 -4.74 -18.56
N THR A 276 -8.82 -4.92 -17.33
CA THR A 276 -7.42 -5.18 -17.03
C THR A 276 -6.95 -6.34 -17.91
N THR A 277 -5.98 -6.08 -18.76
CA THR A 277 -5.34 -7.02 -19.67
C THR A 277 -4.81 -8.24 -18.92
N ALA A 278 -5.50 -9.38 -19.04
CA ALA A 278 -4.90 -10.67 -18.78
C ALA A 278 -3.95 -11.02 -19.93
N SER A 279 -2.66 -11.10 -19.62
CA SER A 279 -1.65 -11.73 -20.46
C SER A 279 -2.06 -13.18 -20.74
N SER A 280 -2.25 -13.53 -22.01
CA SER A 280 -2.35 -14.92 -22.45
C SER A 280 -1.43 -15.12 -23.65
N GLY A 281 -0.55 -16.10 -23.48
CA GLY A 281 0.57 -16.38 -24.36
C GLY A 281 0.20 -16.89 -25.75
N GLU A 282 1.27 -16.94 -26.56
CA GLU A 282 1.38 -17.45 -27.91
C GLU A 282 0.37 -18.54 -28.33
N LYS A 283 -0.22 -18.36 -29.53
CA LYS A 283 -0.04 -19.31 -30.64
C LYS A 283 -0.58 -18.81 -32.00
N LYS A 284 0.35 -18.80 -32.96
CA LYS A 284 0.25 -19.19 -34.39
C LYS A 284 -0.50 -18.31 -35.41
N VAL A 285 0.37 -17.69 -36.23
CA VAL A 285 0.31 -17.36 -37.66
C VAL A 285 -0.57 -18.27 -38.55
N LYS A 286 -1.39 -17.64 -39.42
CA LYS A 286 -1.67 -17.85 -40.87
C LYS A 286 -3.06 -17.23 -41.16
N LYS A 287 -3.34 -16.42 -42.20
CA LYS A 287 -3.02 -16.60 -43.63
C LYS A 287 -3.35 -15.32 -44.43
N LEU A 288 -2.55 -15.14 -45.49
CA LEU A 288 -2.56 -14.17 -46.60
C LEU A 288 -3.89 -13.75 -47.25
N VAL A 289 -3.93 -12.45 -47.61
CA VAL A 289 -4.21 -11.85 -48.95
C VAL A 289 -5.38 -12.39 -49.78
N LYS A 290 -6.41 -11.55 -49.95
CA LYS A 290 -7.18 -11.44 -51.20
C LYS A 290 -8.01 -10.15 -51.21
N LEU A 291 -7.55 -9.11 -51.91
CA LEU A 291 -8.44 -8.09 -52.47
C LEU A 291 -7.85 -7.52 -53.76
N LEU A 292 -7.98 -8.29 -54.83
CA LEU A 292 -7.96 -7.82 -56.20
C LEU A 292 -9.19 -8.42 -56.88
N MET A 293 -9.89 -7.58 -57.63
CA MET A 293 -11.07 -7.84 -58.47
C MET A 293 -12.41 -7.99 -57.74
N VAL A 294 -13.22 -6.93 -57.77
CA VAL A 294 -14.50 -6.95 -58.49
C VAL A 294 -14.66 -5.64 -59.25
N GLN A 295 -14.64 -5.76 -60.58
CA GLN A 295 -15.09 -4.76 -61.54
C GLN A 295 -16.61 -4.57 -61.44
N LYS A 296 -17.07 -3.36 -61.73
CA LYS A 296 -17.99 -3.12 -62.85
C LYS A 296 -17.77 -1.72 -63.40
#